data_AF-A0A321LU17-F1
#
_entry.id   AF-A0A321LU17-F1
#
_cell.length_a   1.000
_cell.length_b   1.000
_cell.length_c   1.000
_cell.angle_alpha   90.00
_cell.angle_beta   90.00
_cell.angle_gamma   90.00
#
_symmetry.space_group_name_H-M   'P 1'
#
loop_
_entity.id
_entity.type
_entity.pdbx_description
1 polymer ?
#
loop_
_entity_poly.entity_id
_entity_poly.type
_entity_poly.pdbx_seq_one_letter_code
_entity_poly.pdbx_strand_id
1 'polypeptide(L)'
;MKTIKIIALCLSLLLPLIASAQSPQSPSSQPDTVGLPDLVVNSNLLGEQWVVRDEQLDGTLCSVEEGGITPGMHTLIRFTVETPNIGNADIVVGDPNAHVAAGDGLFEFATCHHHYHFRHYAKYELIDPVTGFVWKAAKKGFCMLDTDPAPTATSGQQPQSPQFRNCGTIGIPGNQGISHGWADTYRFFLGGQYFILDGGDGQPPVPSGTYIIRITVNPPFKPAPGEPCRFLERIDTDGQPICHQLPESDFSNNVGEATVFIPDHPGKQGVGPGAGTPAQEDKDEHGNQIPK
;
A
#
# COMPACT_ATOMS: atom_id res chain seq x y z
N MET A 1 37.83 80.15 -43.04
CA MET A 1 36.46 79.83 -42.57
C MET A 1 36.41 78.36 -42.20
N LYS A 2 35.86 78.06 -41.02
CA LYS A 2 35.78 76.72 -40.39
C LYS A 2 34.70 75.85 -41.05
N THR A 3 34.94 74.54 -41.16
CA THR A 3 33.89 73.49 -41.11
C THR A 3 34.57 72.13 -40.86
N ILE A 4 34.77 71.74 -39.59
CA ILE A 4 33.95 70.81 -38.78
C ILE A 4 33.82 69.41 -39.43
N LYS A 5 34.61 68.47 -38.91
CA LYS A 5 34.46 67.02 -39.12
C LYS A 5 33.37 66.49 -38.19
N ILE A 6 32.38 65.80 -38.74
CA ILE A 6 31.35 65.09 -37.96
C ILE A 6 31.86 63.66 -37.74
N ILE A 7 32.14 63.32 -36.48
CA ILE A 7 32.40 61.96 -36.02
C ILE A 7 31.04 61.38 -35.59
N ALA A 8 30.60 60.32 -36.25
CA ALA A 8 29.39 59.59 -35.88
C ALA A 8 29.65 58.79 -34.60
N LEU A 9 28.96 59.14 -33.52
CA LEU A 9 28.98 58.41 -32.25
C LEU A 9 27.95 57.28 -32.35
N CYS A 10 28.42 56.03 -32.44
CA CYS A 10 27.57 54.85 -32.43
C CYS A 10 27.21 54.53 -30.97
N LEU A 11 25.96 54.79 -30.58
CA LEU A 11 25.45 54.53 -29.23
C LEU A 11 25.01 53.06 -29.14
N SER A 12 25.85 52.20 -28.57
CA SER A 12 25.50 50.80 -28.30
C SER A 12 24.51 50.73 -27.13
N LEU A 13 23.23 50.46 -27.41
CA LEU A 13 22.24 50.06 -26.42
C LEU A 13 22.60 48.65 -25.89
N LEU A 14 23.11 48.56 -24.66
CA LEU A 14 23.10 47.31 -23.91
C LEU A 14 21.67 47.06 -23.40
N LEU A 15 20.97 46.08 -23.97
CA LEU A 15 19.78 45.51 -23.33
C LEU A 15 20.23 44.58 -22.20
N PRO A 16 19.70 44.70 -20.97
CA PRO A 16 19.95 43.71 -19.94
C PRO A 16 19.24 42.41 -20.32
N LEU A 17 19.98 41.30 -20.32
CA LEU A 17 19.38 39.96 -20.29
C LEU A 17 18.64 39.83 -18.95
N ILE A 18 17.32 39.98 -19.00
CA ILE A 18 16.45 39.61 -17.88
C ILE A 18 16.42 38.08 -17.87
N ALA A 19 17.29 37.47 -17.07
CA ALA A 19 17.15 36.07 -16.70
C ALA A 19 15.80 35.94 -16.00
N SER A 20 14.87 35.24 -16.63
CA SER A 20 13.59 34.88 -16.01
C SER A 20 13.91 33.89 -14.90
N ALA A 21 14.05 34.37 -13.67
CA ALA A 21 14.08 33.50 -12.51
C ALA A 21 12.71 32.81 -12.45
N GLN A 22 12.67 31.54 -12.88
CA GLN A 22 11.52 30.69 -12.66
C GLN A 22 11.28 30.66 -11.15
N SER A 23 10.14 31.20 -10.74
CA SER A 23 9.67 31.06 -9.36
C SER A 23 9.63 29.57 -9.03
N PRO A 24 10.07 29.12 -7.83
CA PRO A 24 9.84 27.75 -7.42
C PRO A 24 8.34 27.50 -7.54
N GLN A 25 7.95 26.55 -8.39
CA GLN A 25 6.56 26.13 -8.52
C GLN A 25 6.08 25.79 -7.11
N SER A 26 4.99 26.42 -6.67
CA SER A 26 4.28 25.97 -5.47
C SER A 26 3.99 24.48 -5.64
N PRO A 27 4.09 23.64 -4.59
CA PRO A 27 3.71 22.24 -4.70
C PRO A 27 2.28 22.21 -5.26
N SER A 28 2.10 21.60 -6.43
CA SER A 28 0.79 21.52 -7.05
C SER A 28 -0.14 20.80 -6.09
N SER A 29 -1.29 21.39 -5.78
CA SER A 29 -2.36 20.76 -5.03
C SER A 29 -3.16 19.78 -5.89
N GLN A 30 -2.54 19.24 -6.94
CA GLN A 30 -3.17 18.37 -7.93
C GLN A 30 -2.27 17.15 -8.08
N PRO A 31 -2.85 15.93 -8.08
CA PRO A 31 -2.09 14.72 -8.31
C PRO A 31 -1.31 14.77 -9.63
N ASP A 32 -0.05 14.35 -9.60
CA ASP A 32 0.75 14.22 -10.81
C ASP A 32 0.39 12.92 -11.52
N THR A 33 -0.29 13.04 -12.65
CA THR A 33 -0.74 11.89 -13.44
C THR A 33 0.09 11.71 -14.72
N VAL A 34 1.19 12.46 -14.88
CA VAL A 34 2.04 12.40 -16.07
C VAL A 34 3.08 11.30 -15.92
N GLY A 35 2.72 10.09 -16.35
CA GLY A 35 3.59 8.92 -16.28
C GLY A 35 2.82 7.68 -15.86
N LEU A 36 3.49 6.77 -15.18
CA LEU A 36 2.87 5.60 -14.56
C LEU A 36 3.42 5.43 -13.14
N PRO A 37 2.57 4.99 -12.19
CA PRO A 37 3.03 4.56 -10.88
C PRO A 37 3.76 3.22 -10.99
N ASP A 38 4.47 2.83 -9.93
CA ASP A 38 5.22 1.58 -9.83
C ASP A 38 5.24 1.16 -8.36
N LEU A 39 4.46 0.15 -7.98
CA LEU A 39 4.33 -0.32 -6.61
C LEU A 39 5.27 -1.48 -6.37
N VAL A 40 6.13 -1.28 -5.37
CA VAL A 40 6.98 -2.34 -4.84
C VAL A 40 6.60 -2.68 -3.41
N VAL A 41 7.13 -3.77 -2.89
CA VAL A 41 7.02 -4.13 -1.47
C VAL A 41 8.38 -3.92 -0.80
N ASN A 42 8.42 -3.20 0.32
CA ASN A 42 9.64 -3.07 1.11
C ASN A 42 9.94 -4.36 1.90
N SER A 43 10.67 -5.29 1.26
CA SER A 43 11.04 -6.59 1.84
C SER A 43 11.96 -6.47 3.06
N ASN A 44 12.78 -5.42 3.14
CA ASN A 44 13.65 -5.19 4.30
C ASN A 44 12.80 -4.88 5.54
N LEU A 45 11.85 -3.93 5.42
CA LEU A 45 10.94 -3.59 6.51
C LEU A 45 10.11 -4.80 6.93
N LEU A 46 9.62 -5.59 5.96
CA LEU A 46 8.87 -6.82 6.23
C LEU A 46 9.69 -7.82 7.06
N GLY A 47 10.98 -8.01 6.73
CA GLY A 47 11.90 -8.89 7.46
C GLY A 47 12.34 -8.34 8.82
N GLU A 48 12.29 -7.03 9.02
CA GLU A 48 12.68 -6.34 10.25
C GLU A 48 11.52 -6.06 11.21
N GLN A 49 10.27 -6.16 10.76
CA GLN A 49 9.09 -5.82 11.56
C GLN A 49 8.06 -6.94 11.56
N TRP A 50 8.38 -8.03 12.24
CA TRP A 50 7.44 -9.08 12.56
C TRP A 50 7.63 -9.62 13.99
N VAL A 51 6.56 -10.19 14.53
CA VAL A 51 6.57 -10.84 15.85
C VAL A 51 5.53 -11.96 15.91
N VAL A 52 5.95 -13.14 16.36
CA VAL A 52 5.06 -14.24 16.75
C VAL A 52 4.74 -14.10 18.23
N ARG A 53 3.46 -14.08 18.60
CA ARG A 53 3.02 -13.99 20.00
C ARG A 53 1.58 -14.47 20.17
N ASP A 54 1.21 -14.69 21.42
CA ASP A 54 -0.16 -14.99 21.80
C ASP A 54 -0.91 -13.68 22.07
N GLU A 55 -2.08 -13.51 21.45
CA GLU A 55 -2.90 -12.32 21.61
C GLU A 55 -4.37 -12.66 21.81
N GLN A 56 -5.04 -11.86 22.64
CA GLN A 56 -6.49 -11.91 22.77
C GLN A 56 -7.09 -11.14 21.60
N LEU A 57 -7.81 -11.85 20.74
CA LEU A 57 -8.62 -11.26 19.68
C LEU A 57 -10.07 -11.15 20.18
N ASP A 58 -10.57 -9.92 20.25
CA ASP A 58 -11.95 -9.64 20.64
C ASP A 58 -12.90 -9.91 19.45
N GLY A 59 -14.05 -10.51 19.74
CA GLY A 59 -15.07 -10.81 18.72
C GLY A 59 -15.70 -9.58 18.09
N THR A 60 -15.56 -8.39 18.68
CA THR A 60 -16.03 -7.12 18.08
C THR A 60 -15.02 -6.48 17.13
N LEU A 61 -13.83 -7.07 16.95
CA LEU A 61 -12.86 -6.56 15.98
C LEU A 61 -13.28 -6.97 14.57
N CYS A 62 -13.29 -6.03 13.62
CA CYS A 62 -13.60 -6.39 12.23
C CYS A 62 -12.62 -7.36 11.60
N SER A 63 -11.34 -7.29 11.99
CA SER A 63 -10.37 -8.27 11.54
C SER A 63 -10.78 -9.70 11.92
N VAL A 64 -11.47 -9.87 13.05
CA VAL A 64 -12.01 -11.14 13.54
C VAL A 64 -13.29 -11.50 12.80
N GLU A 65 -14.27 -10.58 12.73
CA GLU A 65 -15.55 -10.83 12.06
C GLU A 65 -15.39 -11.10 10.55
N GLU A 66 -14.69 -10.21 9.85
CA GLU A 66 -14.50 -10.28 8.39
C GLU A 66 -13.52 -11.40 8.01
N GLY A 67 -12.55 -11.66 8.89
CA GLY A 67 -11.60 -12.76 8.77
C GLY A 67 -12.20 -14.15 9.06
N GLY A 68 -13.40 -14.21 9.66
CA GLY A 68 -14.00 -15.48 10.09
C GLY A 68 -13.21 -16.17 11.20
N ILE A 69 -12.53 -15.40 12.04
CA ILE A 69 -11.67 -15.89 13.10
C ILE A 69 -12.52 -16.15 14.34
N THR A 70 -12.28 -17.27 15.02
CA THR A 70 -12.91 -17.53 16.31
C THR A 70 -12.44 -16.49 17.34
N PRO A 71 -13.32 -15.83 18.11
CA PRO A 71 -12.87 -14.94 19.17
C PRO A 71 -12.13 -15.71 20.28
N GLY A 72 -11.02 -15.18 20.80
CA GLY A 72 -10.23 -15.89 21.79
C GLY A 72 -8.76 -15.53 21.82
N MET A 73 -8.02 -16.28 22.64
CA MET A 73 -6.55 -16.24 22.61
C MET A 73 -6.05 -17.02 21.40
N HIS A 74 -5.24 -16.37 20.58
CA HIS A 74 -4.64 -16.97 19.39
C HIS A 74 -3.12 -16.82 19.36
N THR A 75 -2.43 -17.85 18.89
CA THR A 75 -1.04 -17.72 18.45
C THR A 75 -1.05 -17.18 17.03
N LEU A 76 -0.39 -16.04 16.82
CA LEU A 76 -0.38 -15.34 15.54
C LEU A 76 1.02 -14.77 15.22
N ILE A 77 1.25 -14.47 13.94
CA ILE A 77 2.40 -13.64 13.51
C ILE A 77 1.89 -12.31 12.98
N ARG A 78 2.34 -11.21 13.59
CA ARG A 78 2.13 -9.84 13.10
C ARG A 78 3.32 -9.43 12.24
N PHE A 79 3.06 -8.61 11.23
CA PHE A 79 4.10 -8.12 10.31
C PHE A 79 3.73 -6.77 9.70
N THR A 80 4.70 -5.88 9.49
CA THR A 80 4.45 -4.61 8.78
C THR A 80 4.60 -4.81 7.28
N VAL A 81 3.69 -4.22 6.49
CA VAL A 81 3.81 -4.12 5.03
C VAL A 81 3.90 -2.65 4.66
N GLU A 82 4.89 -2.29 3.86
CA GLU A 82 5.01 -0.97 3.23
C GLU A 82 5.06 -1.17 1.72
N THR A 83 4.22 -0.43 0.99
CA THR A 83 4.10 -0.47 -0.47
C THR A 83 4.43 0.89 -1.07
N PRO A 84 5.73 1.19 -1.32
CA PRO A 84 6.14 2.42 -1.97
C PRO A 84 5.69 2.52 -3.43
N ASN A 85 5.22 3.70 -3.84
CA ASN A 85 5.14 4.09 -5.24
C ASN A 85 6.48 4.71 -5.69
N ILE A 86 7.27 3.94 -6.42
CA ILE A 86 8.57 4.34 -6.98
C ILE A 86 8.48 4.85 -8.42
N GLY A 87 7.25 4.94 -8.95
CA GLY A 87 6.99 5.38 -10.31
C GLY A 87 7.22 6.88 -10.48
N ASN A 88 6.75 7.40 -11.61
CA ASN A 88 6.81 8.84 -11.92
C ASN A 88 5.44 9.50 -12.03
N ALA A 89 4.39 8.82 -11.58
CA ALA A 89 3.05 9.35 -11.44
C ALA A 89 2.36 8.82 -10.18
N ASP A 90 1.40 9.58 -9.69
CA ASP A 90 0.52 9.24 -8.59
C ASP A 90 -0.47 8.15 -8.98
N ILE A 91 -0.79 7.30 -8.02
CA ILE A 91 -1.99 6.47 -8.06
C ILE A 91 -3.14 7.33 -7.57
N VAL A 92 -4.10 7.62 -8.44
CA VAL A 92 -5.31 8.36 -8.09
C VAL A 92 -6.49 7.39 -8.07
N VAL A 93 -6.92 6.99 -6.88
CA VAL A 93 -8.13 6.17 -6.72
C VAL A 93 -9.34 7.08 -6.56
N GLY A 94 -9.30 8.02 -5.62
CA GLY A 94 -10.38 8.98 -5.37
C GLY A 94 -11.37 8.52 -4.28
N ASP A 95 -12.63 8.91 -4.41
CA ASP A 95 -13.68 8.67 -3.40
C ASP A 95 -14.35 7.30 -3.59
N PRO A 96 -14.25 6.37 -2.62
CA PRO A 96 -14.91 5.07 -2.73
C PRO A 96 -16.43 5.14 -2.91
N ASN A 97 -17.09 6.18 -2.37
CA ASN A 97 -18.54 6.35 -2.56
C ASN A 97 -18.90 6.57 -4.03
N ALA A 98 -18.04 7.28 -4.79
CA ALA A 98 -18.25 7.51 -6.21
C ALA A 98 -18.11 6.22 -7.04
N HIS A 99 -17.12 5.38 -6.71
CA HIS A 99 -16.91 4.08 -7.35
C HIS A 99 -18.09 3.13 -7.11
N VAL A 100 -18.57 3.05 -5.87
CA VAL A 100 -19.71 2.21 -5.50
C VAL A 100 -20.99 2.69 -6.18
N ALA A 101 -21.23 4.00 -6.23
CA ALA A 101 -22.36 4.57 -6.95
C ALA A 101 -22.28 4.30 -8.47
N ALA A 102 -21.08 4.27 -9.04
CA ALA A 102 -20.85 3.91 -10.44
C ALA A 102 -20.96 2.39 -10.71
N GLY A 103 -20.92 1.56 -9.66
CA GLY A 103 -20.97 0.09 -9.79
C GLY A 103 -19.75 -0.46 -10.54
N ASP A 104 -18.59 0.16 -10.38
CA ASP A 104 -17.42 -0.16 -11.20
C ASP A 104 -16.59 -1.34 -10.67
N GLY A 105 -16.95 -1.87 -9.49
CA GLY A 105 -16.31 -3.05 -8.91
C GLY A 105 -14.88 -2.82 -8.40
N LEU A 106 -14.46 -1.56 -8.17
CA LEU A 106 -13.15 -1.28 -7.56
C LEU A 106 -13.14 -1.51 -6.05
N PHE A 107 -14.30 -1.30 -5.43
CA PHE A 107 -14.49 -1.44 -4.00
C PHE A 107 -15.47 -2.55 -3.65
N GLU A 108 -15.32 -3.11 -2.47
CA GLU A 108 -16.32 -3.95 -1.81
C GLU A 108 -16.71 -3.39 -0.46
N PHE A 109 -17.93 -3.73 -0.02
CA PHE A 109 -18.45 -3.24 1.24
C PHE A 109 -17.98 -4.12 2.39
N ALA A 110 -17.28 -3.51 3.34
CA ALA A 110 -16.87 -4.14 4.58
C ALA A 110 -17.97 -3.94 5.64
N THR A 111 -18.62 -5.03 6.03
CA THR A 111 -19.85 -4.97 6.83
C THR A 111 -19.62 -4.49 8.26
N CYS A 112 -18.43 -4.63 8.80
CA CYS A 112 -18.21 -4.42 10.24
C CYS A 112 -17.89 -2.95 10.60
N HIS A 113 -17.23 -2.17 9.73
CA HIS A 113 -16.99 -0.72 9.93
C HIS A 113 -17.73 0.21 8.96
N HIS A 114 -18.62 -0.33 8.13
CA HIS A 114 -19.39 0.45 7.16
C HIS A 114 -18.53 1.29 6.20
N HIS A 115 -17.33 0.80 5.85
CA HIS A 115 -16.46 1.44 4.85
C HIS A 115 -16.20 0.53 3.66
N TYR A 116 -15.56 1.10 2.66
CA TYR A 116 -15.27 0.42 1.40
C TYR A 116 -13.82 -0.04 1.35
N HIS A 117 -13.64 -1.31 1.05
CA HIS A 117 -12.35 -1.96 0.86
C HIS A 117 -11.96 -1.94 -0.62
N PHE A 118 -10.76 -1.47 -0.93
CA PHE A 118 -10.24 -1.61 -2.29
C PHE A 118 -9.95 -3.08 -2.58
N ARG A 119 -10.55 -3.62 -3.65
CA ARG A 119 -10.39 -5.02 -4.03
C ARG A 119 -9.01 -5.25 -4.61
N HIS A 120 -8.40 -6.42 -4.33
CA HIS A 120 -7.12 -6.84 -4.91
C HIS A 120 -6.00 -5.80 -4.74
N TYR A 121 -5.92 -5.10 -3.61
CA TYR A 121 -4.78 -4.21 -3.36
C TYR A 121 -3.50 -4.98 -3.02
N ALA A 122 -3.58 -5.95 -2.11
CA ALA A 122 -2.44 -6.78 -1.78
C ALA A 122 -2.88 -8.20 -1.41
N LYS A 123 -2.03 -9.17 -1.74
CA LYS A 123 -2.19 -10.58 -1.41
C LYS A 123 -1.09 -11.00 -0.44
N TYR A 124 -1.49 -11.54 0.70
CA TYR A 124 -0.59 -11.95 1.78
C TYR A 124 -0.58 -13.46 1.89
N GLU A 125 0.61 -14.05 1.77
CA GLU A 125 0.84 -15.49 1.79
C GLU A 125 1.93 -15.84 2.81
N LEU A 126 1.67 -16.83 3.67
CA LEU A 126 2.69 -17.49 4.47
C LEU A 126 2.95 -18.85 3.83
N ILE A 127 4.19 -19.11 3.47
CA ILE A 127 4.55 -20.23 2.60
C ILE A 127 5.53 -21.14 3.32
N ASP A 128 5.20 -22.43 3.37
CA ASP A 128 6.15 -23.48 3.75
C ASP A 128 7.12 -23.72 2.58
N PRO A 129 8.43 -23.41 2.73
CA PRO A 129 9.40 -23.59 1.66
C PRO A 129 9.69 -25.07 1.34
N VAL A 130 9.35 -26.00 2.24
CA VAL A 130 9.55 -27.44 2.06
C VAL A 130 8.42 -28.06 1.26
N THR A 131 7.16 -27.76 1.62
CA THR A 131 5.98 -28.38 0.99
C THR A 131 5.34 -27.50 -0.09
N GLY A 132 5.59 -26.20 -0.09
CA GLY A 132 4.90 -25.22 -0.93
C GLY A 132 3.47 -24.92 -0.47
N PHE A 133 3.05 -25.41 0.71
CA PHE A 133 1.74 -25.07 1.25
C PHE A 133 1.64 -23.57 1.58
N VAL A 134 0.47 -22.99 1.34
CA VAL A 134 0.22 -21.56 1.51
C VAL A 134 -0.95 -21.34 2.47
N TRP A 135 -0.68 -20.62 3.55
CA TRP A 135 -1.69 -19.99 4.39
C TRP A 135 -1.95 -18.57 3.90
N LYS A 136 -3.21 -18.15 3.93
CA LYS A 136 -3.63 -16.80 3.52
C LYS A 136 -3.93 -15.95 4.75
N ALA A 137 -3.64 -14.66 4.68
CA ALA A 137 -4.08 -13.76 5.75
C ALA A 137 -5.61 -13.60 5.69
N ALA A 138 -6.21 -13.37 6.86
CA ALA A 138 -7.65 -13.14 6.98
C ALA A 138 -8.09 -11.74 6.54
N LYS A 139 -7.13 -10.85 6.25
CA LYS A 139 -7.35 -9.46 5.82
C LYS A 139 -8.06 -9.41 4.46
N LYS A 140 -9.22 -8.74 4.41
CA LYS A 140 -10.06 -8.64 3.21
C LYS A 140 -9.96 -7.32 2.46
N GLY A 141 -9.44 -6.27 3.07
CA GLY A 141 -9.39 -5.01 2.37
C GLY A 141 -8.43 -3.99 2.91
N PHE A 142 -8.34 -2.93 2.12
CA PHE A 142 -7.32 -1.91 2.23
C PHE A 142 -7.89 -0.57 1.79
N CYS A 143 -7.45 0.47 2.46
CA CYS A 143 -7.45 1.84 1.99
C CYS A 143 -6.04 2.22 1.50
N MET A 144 -5.94 3.02 0.45
CA MET A 144 -4.65 3.50 -0.06
C MET A 144 -4.43 4.96 0.29
N LEU A 145 -3.37 5.25 1.05
CA LEU A 145 -3.04 6.59 1.51
C LEU A 145 -1.52 6.83 1.44
N ASP A 146 -1.10 8.10 1.43
CA ASP A 146 0.31 8.38 1.70
C ASP A 146 0.58 8.39 3.21
N THR A 147 0.82 7.22 3.81
CA THR A 147 1.07 7.16 5.26
C THR A 147 2.49 7.60 5.59
N ASP A 148 3.47 7.24 4.76
CA ASP A 148 4.88 7.46 5.00
C ASP A 148 5.59 7.87 3.70
N PRO A 149 6.62 8.74 3.76
CA PRO A 149 7.52 8.93 2.64
C PRO A 149 8.15 7.60 2.20
N ALA A 150 8.18 7.33 0.90
CA ALA A 150 8.92 6.19 0.40
C ALA A 150 10.41 6.39 0.73
N PRO A 151 11.12 5.35 1.22
CA PRO A 151 12.55 5.45 1.46
C PRO A 151 13.26 5.87 0.18
N THR A 152 14.07 6.95 0.23
CA THR A 152 14.76 7.46 -0.97
C THR A 152 15.69 6.42 -1.61
N ALA A 153 16.21 5.49 -0.82
CA ALA A 153 16.99 4.35 -1.32
C ALA A 153 16.17 3.43 -2.24
N THR A 154 14.85 3.37 -2.06
CA THR A 154 13.91 2.55 -2.82
C THR A 154 13.28 3.35 -3.97
N SER A 155 12.82 4.58 -3.70
CA SER A 155 12.12 5.40 -4.69
C SER A 155 13.03 6.20 -5.63
N GLY A 156 14.28 6.44 -5.24
CA GLY A 156 15.17 7.35 -5.96
C GLY A 156 14.69 8.81 -6.02
N GLN A 157 13.60 9.14 -5.34
CA GLN A 157 12.91 10.42 -5.40
C GLN A 157 12.67 10.97 -4.00
N GLN A 158 12.69 12.30 -3.86
CA GLN A 158 12.20 12.94 -2.64
C GLN A 158 10.67 12.95 -2.68
N PRO A 159 9.99 12.63 -1.57
CA PRO A 159 8.53 12.68 -1.49
C PRO A 159 8.05 14.10 -1.82
N GLN A 160 7.05 14.22 -2.69
CA GLN A 160 6.32 15.48 -2.83
C GLN A 160 5.44 15.75 -1.60
N SER A 161 4.70 16.87 -1.61
CA SER A 161 3.65 17.04 -0.61
C SER A 161 2.60 15.95 -0.77
N PRO A 162 2.13 15.37 0.32
CA PRO A 162 1.15 14.30 0.24
C PRO A 162 -0.21 14.77 -0.26
N GLN A 163 -0.90 13.92 -1.01
CA GLN A 163 -2.21 14.21 -1.61
C GLN A 163 -3.35 13.34 -1.05
N PHE A 164 -3.07 12.10 -0.63
CA PHE A 164 -4.09 11.11 -0.28
C PHE A 164 -4.06 10.78 1.21
N ARG A 165 -5.13 11.14 1.93
CA ARG A 165 -5.16 11.18 3.41
C ARG A 165 -6.45 10.74 4.06
N ASN A 166 -7.44 10.32 3.27
CA ASN A 166 -8.75 10.02 3.78
C ASN A 166 -9.32 8.80 3.07
N CYS A 167 -9.63 7.77 3.83
CA CYS A 167 -10.25 6.57 3.30
C CYS A 167 -11.70 6.81 2.84
N GLY A 168 -12.38 7.78 3.44
CA GLY A 168 -13.83 7.91 3.36
C GLY A 168 -14.54 6.83 4.17
N THR A 169 -15.86 6.96 4.28
CA THR A 169 -16.77 5.92 4.80
C THR A 169 -18.11 6.07 4.08
N ILE A 170 -19.11 5.23 4.37
CA ILE A 170 -20.44 5.39 3.76
C ILE A 170 -20.94 6.82 3.97
N GLY A 171 -21.20 7.51 2.86
CA GLY A 171 -21.75 8.87 2.85
C GLY A 171 -20.76 9.97 3.22
N ILE A 172 -19.51 9.63 3.55
CA ILE A 172 -18.44 10.60 3.80
C ILE A 172 -17.36 10.45 2.72
N PRO A 173 -17.13 11.48 1.89
CA PRO A 173 -16.17 11.41 0.79
C PRO A 173 -14.76 11.02 1.24
N GLY A 174 -14.13 10.11 0.49
CA GLY A 174 -12.72 9.79 0.60
C GLY A 174 -11.84 10.51 -0.42
N ASN A 175 -10.53 10.36 -0.28
CA ASN A 175 -9.54 10.66 -1.30
C ASN A 175 -8.37 9.68 -1.16
N GLN A 176 -8.50 8.52 -1.80
CA GLN A 176 -7.51 7.45 -1.76
C GLN A 176 -6.57 7.51 -2.96
N GLY A 177 -5.35 7.00 -2.76
CA GLY A 177 -4.26 7.02 -3.72
C GLY A 177 -2.90 6.93 -3.05
N ILE A 178 -1.85 6.89 -3.86
CA ILE A 178 -0.45 6.87 -3.39
C ILE A 178 0.36 7.76 -4.31
N SER A 179 0.82 8.88 -3.76
CA SER A 179 1.64 9.86 -4.46
C SER A 179 2.99 9.24 -4.82
N HIS A 180 3.56 9.61 -5.96
CA HIS A 180 4.89 9.14 -6.33
C HIS A 180 5.92 9.63 -5.29
N GLY A 181 6.80 8.73 -4.85
CA GLY A 181 7.72 8.99 -3.73
C GLY A 181 7.10 8.86 -2.33
N TRP A 182 5.85 8.40 -2.22
CA TRP A 182 5.22 7.99 -0.96
C TRP A 182 4.96 6.49 -0.91
N ALA A 183 4.62 6.00 0.28
CA ALA A 183 4.21 4.64 0.54
C ALA A 183 2.95 4.61 1.40
N ASP A 184 2.23 3.51 1.25
CA ASP A 184 1.14 3.11 2.14
C ASP A 184 1.65 1.99 3.06
N THR A 185 1.62 2.24 4.36
CA THR A 185 2.23 1.39 5.37
C THR A 185 1.19 0.85 6.34
N TYR A 186 0.95 -0.46 6.24
CA TYR A 186 0.18 -1.21 7.20
C TYR A 186 1.09 -1.75 8.29
N ARG A 187 1.11 -1.05 9.42
CA ARG A 187 1.94 -1.42 10.57
C ARG A 187 1.40 -2.67 11.26
N PHE A 188 2.30 -3.50 11.73
CA PHE A 188 2.02 -4.80 12.38
C PHE A 188 0.98 -4.77 13.53
N PHE A 189 0.79 -3.62 14.18
CA PHE A 189 -0.20 -3.45 15.25
C PHE A 189 -1.63 -3.15 14.78
N LEU A 190 -1.86 -2.99 13.47
CA LEU A 190 -3.19 -2.73 12.92
C LEU A 190 -4.04 -4.01 12.92
N GLY A 191 -5.36 -3.82 12.98
CA GLY A 191 -6.31 -4.91 12.75
C GLY A 191 -6.07 -5.61 11.41
N GLY A 192 -6.15 -6.94 11.44
CA GLY A 192 -6.01 -7.80 10.25
C GLY A 192 -4.57 -7.95 9.76
N GLN A 193 -3.60 -7.30 10.39
CA GLN A 193 -2.20 -7.32 9.98
C GLN A 193 -1.43 -8.50 10.59
N TYR A 194 -1.95 -9.72 10.36
CA TYR A 194 -1.41 -10.96 10.91
C TYR A 194 -1.80 -12.21 10.10
N PHE A 195 -1.11 -13.32 10.35
CA PHE A 195 -1.60 -14.68 10.07
C PHE A 195 -1.94 -15.38 11.40
N ILE A 196 -3.07 -16.09 11.43
CA ILE A 196 -3.42 -17.00 12.54
C ILE A 196 -2.63 -18.30 12.36
N LEU A 197 -1.98 -18.76 13.43
CA LEU A 197 -1.07 -19.91 13.38
C LEU A 197 -1.67 -21.18 14.00
N ASP A 198 -2.74 -21.04 14.79
CA ASP A 198 -3.36 -22.15 15.52
C ASP A 198 -4.61 -22.74 14.86
N GLY A 199 -5.01 -22.22 13.69
CA GLY A 199 -6.19 -22.65 12.94
C GLY A 199 -7.51 -22.03 13.39
N GLY A 200 -7.49 -21.01 14.25
CA GLY A 200 -8.68 -20.24 14.64
C GLY A 200 -9.40 -19.54 13.48
N ASP A 201 -8.80 -19.48 12.29
CA ASP A 201 -9.37 -18.97 11.04
C ASP A 201 -9.87 -20.08 10.10
N GLY A 202 -9.89 -21.33 10.56
CA GLY A 202 -10.32 -22.50 9.78
C GLY A 202 -9.27 -23.05 8.81
N GLN A 203 -8.05 -22.50 8.80
CA GLN A 203 -6.92 -23.09 8.09
C GLN A 203 -6.23 -24.16 8.96
N PRO A 204 -5.44 -25.08 8.38
CA PRO A 204 -4.62 -26.00 9.18
C PRO A 204 -3.67 -25.20 10.10
N PRO A 205 -3.42 -25.65 11.35
CA PRO A 205 -2.40 -25.02 12.19
C PRO A 205 -1.03 -25.01 11.50
N VAL A 206 -0.27 -23.92 11.69
CA VAL A 206 1.08 -23.73 11.15
C VAL A 206 2.08 -24.41 12.10
N PRO A 207 2.80 -25.45 11.67
CA PRO A 207 3.84 -26.06 12.49
C PRO A 207 5.00 -25.10 12.77
N SER A 208 5.80 -25.37 13.80
CA SER A 208 7.05 -24.62 13.98
C SER A 208 8.02 -24.86 12.83
N GLY A 209 8.83 -23.83 12.52
CA GLY A 209 9.78 -23.90 11.42
C GLY A 209 10.04 -22.55 10.76
N THR A 210 10.78 -22.62 9.67
CA THR A 210 11.11 -21.47 8.84
C THR A 210 10.11 -21.35 7.69
N TYR A 211 9.58 -20.16 7.49
CA TYR A 211 8.57 -19.85 6.48
C TYR A 211 8.95 -18.61 5.68
N ILE A 212 8.26 -18.40 4.57
CA ILE A 212 8.35 -17.18 3.78
C ILE A 212 7.03 -16.43 3.92
N ILE A 213 7.07 -15.18 4.40
CA ILE A 213 5.96 -14.25 4.15
C ILE A 213 6.20 -13.66 2.76
N ARG A 214 5.24 -13.88 1.85
CA ARG A 214 5.20 -13.29 0.52
C ARG A 214 4.05 -12.30 0.45
N ILE A 215 4.35 -11.10 0.00
CA ILE A 215 3.38 -10.05 -0.27
C ILE A 215 3.42 -9.77 -1.77
N THR A 216 2.26 -9.73 -2.39
CA THR A 216 2.10 -9.22 -3.77
C THR A 216 1.21 -8.00 -3.73
N VAL A 217 1.75 -6.81 -4.02
CA VAL A 217 0.96 -5.58 -4.17
C VAL A 217 0.38 -5.50 -5.59
N ASN A 218 -0.82 -4.94 -5.75
CA ASN A 218 -1.62 -4.98 -6.98
C ASN A 218 -1.54 -6.34 -7.70
N PRO A 219 -1.88 -7.45 -7.01
CA PRO A 219 -1.69 -8.80 -7.54
C PRO A 219 -2.47 -9.02 -8.84
N PRO A 220 -1.93 -9.86 -9.75
CA PRO A 220 -2.67 -10.30 -10.92
C PRO A 220 -3.88 -11.13 -10.49
N PHE A 221 -5.05 -10.85 -11.08
CA PHE A 221 -6.29 -11.56 -10.80
C PHE A 221 -6.99 -12.02 -12.08
N LYS A 222 -7.78 -13.10 -11.96
CA LYS A 222 -8.76 -13.51 -12.97
C LYS A 222 -10.07 -12.80 -12.65
N PRO A 223 -10.63 -11.98 -13.56
CA PRO A 223 -11.88 -11.26 -13.31
C PRO A 223 -13.04 -12.20 -12.94
N ALA A 224 -13.67 -11.96 -11.79
CA ALA A 224 -14.92 -12.61 -11.41
C ALA A 224 -16.15 -11.84 -11.97
N PRO A 225 -17.36 -12.42 -11.96
CA PRO A 225 -18.57 -11.69 -12.30
C PRO A 225 -18.71 -10.40 -11.48
N GLY A 226 -18.81 -9.25 -12.16
CA GLY A 226 -18.86 -7.93 -11.50
C GLY A 226 -17.50 -7.26 -11.30
N GLU A 227 -16.40 -7.91 -11.68
CA GLU A 227 -15.05 -7.34 -11.63
C GLU A 227 -14.57 -7.06 -13.06
N PRO A 228 -14.40 -5.80 -13.48
CA PRO A 228 -13.86 -5.51 -14.80
C PRO A 228 -12.35 -5.80 -14.86
N CYS A 229 -11.88 -6.30 -16.01
CA CYS A 229 -10.47 -6.30 -16.34
C CYS A 229 -10.03 -4.89 -16.72
N ARG A 230 -9.48 -4.13 -15.77
CA ARG A 230 -9.07 -2.73 -15.99
C ARG A 230 -7.76 -2.62 -16.75
N PHE A 231 -6.76 -3.39 -16.31
CA PHE A 231 -5.44 -3.41 -16.91
C PHE A 231 -5.05 -4.85 -17.22
N LEU A 232 -5.10 -5.21 -18.50
CA LEU A 232 -4.75 -6.55 -18.96
C LEU A 232 -3.22 -6.73 -18.92
N GLU A 233 -2.75 -7.72 -18.18
CA GLU A 233 -1.34 -8.14 -18.17
C GLU A 233 -1.08 -9.15 -19.27
N ARG A 234 -1.83 -10.26 -19.26
CA ARG A 234 -1.68 -11.38 -20.19
C ARG A 234 -2.97 -12.20 -20.31
N ILE A 235 -2.99 -13.11 -21.27
CA ILE A 235 -3.99 -14.17 -21.37
C ILE A 235 -3.35 -15.47 -20.90
N ASP A 236 -4.00 -16.20 -20.01
CA ASP A 236 -3.51 -17.50 -19.54
C ASP A 236 -3.69 -18.63 -20.57
N THR A 237 -3.22 -19.82 -20.24
CA THR A 237 -3.27 -20.98 -21.14
C THR A 237 -4.69 -21.45 -21.47
N ASP A 238 -5.67 -21.08 -20.65
CA ASP A 238 -7.09 -21.41 -20.82
C ASP A 238 -7.85 -20.29 -21.55
N GLY A 239 -7.15 -19.28 -22.05
CA GLY A 239 -7.73 -18.13 -22.74
C GLY A 239 -8.39 -17.11 -21.81
N GLN A 240 -8.16 -17.20 -20.50
CA GLN A 240 -8.72 -16.26 -19.52
C GLN A 240 -7.79 -15.05 -19.32
N PRO A 241 -8.34 -13.84 -19.18
CA PRO A 241 -7.52 -12.66 -18.92
C PRO A 241 -6.97 -12.66 -17.49
N ILE A 242 -5.72 -12.25 -17.37
CA ILE A 242 -5.05 -11.93 -16.11
C ILE A 242 -4.86 -10.43 -16.06
N CYS A 243 -5.43 -9.79 -15.04
CA CYS A 243 -5.58 -8.35 -14.96
C CYS A 243 -5.06 -7.78 -13.64
N HIS A 244 -4.84 -6.47 -13.62
CA HIS A 244 -4.53 -5.68 -12.44
C HIS A 244 -5.58 -4.59 -12.21
N GLN A 245 -5.73 -4.15 -10.96
CA GLN A 245 -6.67 -3.09 -10.61
C GLN A 245 -6.11 -1.70 -10.90
N LEU A 246 -4.79 -1.56 -10.79
CA LEU A 246 -4.07 -0.31 -11.01
C LEU A 246 -3.13 -0.45 -12.21
N PRO A 247 -2.93 0.63 -13.00
CA PRO A 247 -1.90 0.63 -14.04
C PRO A 247 -0.54 0.80 -13.37
N GLU A 248 0.50 0.13 -13.84
CA GLU A 248 1.87 0.34 -13.37
C GLU A 248 2.86 0.30 -14.54
N SER A 249 4.04 0.90 -14.37
CA SER A 249 5.11 0.82 -15.36
C SER A 249 5.81 -0.54 -15.41
N ASP A 250 5.81 -1.28 -14.30
CA ASP A 250 6.41 -2.59 -14.17
C ASP A 250 5.53 -3.43 -13.23
N PHE A 251 5.16 -4.65 -13.65
CA PHE A 251 4.42 -5.60 -12.79
C PHE A 251 5.33 -6.68 -12.20
N SER A 252 6.61 -6.71 -12.59
CA SER A 252 7.56 -7.79 -12.25
C SER A 252 8.21 -7.62 -10.87
N ASN A 253 8.05 -6.45 -10.26
CA ASN A 253 8.61 -6.04 -8.96
C ASN A 253 7.55 -5.90 -7.85
N ASN A 254 6.28 -6.25 -8.13
CA ASN A 254 5.17 -6.22 -7.17
C ASN A 254 5.28 -7.25 -6.03
N VAL A 255 6.29 -8.12 -6.04
CA VAL A 255 6.46 -9.18 -5.04
C VAL A 255 7.59 -8.80 -4.08
N GLY A 256 7.28 -8.84 -2.78
CA GLY A 256 8.27 -8.79 -1.71
C GLY A 256 8.17 -10.01 -0.80
N GLU A 257 9.31 -10.43 -0.27
CA GLU A 257 9.41 -11.62 0.56
C GLU A 257 10.30 -11.40 1.78
N ALA A 258 9.94 -12.05 2.89
CA ALA A 258 10.79 -12.13 4.07
C ALA A 258 10.77 -13.54 4.65
N THR A 259 11.94 -14.01 5.07
CA THR A 259 12.05 -15.25 5.85
C THR A 259 11.70 -14.98 7.30
N VAL A 260 10.79 -15.78 7.86
CA VAL A 260 10.38 -15.70 9.27
C VAL A 260 10.52 -17.05 9.95
N PHE A 261 10.63 -17.04 11.28
CA PHE A 261 10.68 -18.25 12.08
C PHE A 261 9.47 -18.32 13.01
N ILE A 262 8.72 -19.41 12.91
CA ILE A 262 7.59 -19.73 13.78
C ILE A 262 8.08 -20.67 14.88
N PRO A 263 8.10 -20.26 16.16
CA PRO A 263 8.51 -21.11 17.28
C PRO A 263 7.42 -22.13 17.64
N ASP A 264 7.80 -23.20 18.35
CA ASP A 264 6.82 -24.10 19.00
C ASP A 264 5.97 -23.34 20.03
N HIS A 265 6.59 -22.42 20.77
CA HIS A 265 5.94 -21.56 21.76
C HIS A 265 6.55 -20.16 21.73
N PRO A 266 5.75 -19.08 21.57
CA PRO A 266 6.29 -17.73 21.47
C PRO A 266 6.77 -17.13 22.80
N GLY A 267 6.27 -17.65 23.93
CA GLY A 267 6.59 -17.11 25.26
C GLY A 267 6.06 -15.69 25.47
N LYS A 268 6.35 -15.11 26.65
CA LYS A 268 5.75 -13.82 27.06
C LYS A 268 6.19 -12.61 26.24
N GLN A 269 7.38 -12.66 25.65
CA GLN A 269 7.93 -11.54 24.88
C GLN A 269 7.65 -11.67 23.38
N GLY A 270 7.13 -12.81 22.93
CA GLY A 270 7.08 -13.17 21.52
C GLY A 270 8.45 -13.51 20.94
N VAL A 271 8.46 -13.88 19.66
CA VAL A 271 9.66 -14.25 18.89
C VAL A 271 9.71 -13.45 17.60
N GLY A 272 10.91 -12.98 17.25
CA GLY A 272 11.16 -12.18 16.05
C GLY A 272 11.77 -10.81 16.36
N PRO A 273 12.08 -10.01 15.34
CA PRO A 273 12.63 -8.66 15.51
C PRO A 273 11.76 -7.73 16.37
N GLY A 274 10.43 -7.92 16.34
CA GLY A 274 9.48 -7.18 17.17
C GLY A 274 9.28 -7.72 18.58
N ALA A 275 10.07 -8.71 19.02
CA ALA A 275 9.94 -9.27 20.37
C ALA A 275 10.13 -8.19 21.45
N GLY A 276 9.34 -8.28 22.52
CA GLY A 276 9.31 -7.29 23.61
C GLY A 276 8.46 -6.05 23.31
N THR A 277 7.95 -5.87 22.08
CA THR A 277 6.94 -4.84 21.81
C THR A 277 5.62 -5.23 22.47
N PRO A 278 4.91 -4.28 23.12
CA PRO A 278 3.64 -4.58 23.76
C PRO A 278 2.60 -4.98 22.71
N ALA A 279 1.69 -5.88 23.08
CA ALA A 279 0.44 -6.04 22.34
C ALA A 279 -0.32 -4.72 22.42
N GLN A 280 -0.71 -4.18 21.27
CA GLN A 280 -1.55 -3.00 21.21
C GLN A 280 -2.98 -3.48 20.98
N GLU A 281 -3.94 -2.75 21.52
CA GLU A 281 -5.33 -2.93 21.12
C GLU A 281 -5.42 -2.71 19.61
N ASP A 282 -6.04 -3.67 18.91
CA ASP A 282 -6.25 -3.58 17.48
C ASP A 282 -7.03 -2.30 17.19
N LYS A 283 -6.37 -1.37 16.51
CA LYS A 283 -7.03 -0.18 15.97
C LYS A 283 -7.51 -0.51 14.58
N ASP A 284 -8.63 0.09 14.21
CA ASP A 284 -9.06 0.14 12.82
C ASP A 284 -7.89 0.62 11.95
N GLU A 285 -7.82 0.07 10.75
CA GLU A 285 -6.59 -0.04 9.94
C GLU A 285 -5.96 1.32 9.61
N HIS A 286 -6.73 2.40 9.74
CA HIS A 286 -6.26 3.79 9.59
C HIS A 286 -6.72 4.75 10.69
N GLY A 287 -7.30 4.25 11.79
CA GLY A 287 -7.72 5.05 12.95
C GLY A 287 -8.49 6.33 12.59
N ASN A 288 -7.96 7.50 12.98
CA ASN A 288 -8.56 8.83 12.75
C ASN A 288 -8.66 9.27 11.27
N GLN A 289 -8.12 8.49 10.33
CA GLN A 289 -8.17 8.79 8.88
C GLN A 289 -9.40 8.14 8.21
N ILE A 290 -10.19 7.42 9.00
CA ILE A 290 -11.56 7.03 8.69
C ILE A 290 -12.47 7.95 9.54
N PRO A 291 -13.23 8.86 8.92
CA PRO A 291 -14.15 9.72 9.65
C PRO A 291 -15.19 8.89 10.42
N LYS A 292 -15.40 9.23 11.70
CA LYS A 292 -16.42 8.60 12.56
C LYS A 292 -17.83 9.11 12.24
#